data_AF-A0A4P6MSK2-F1
#
_entry.id   AF-A0A4P6MSK2-F1
#
_cell.length_a   1.000
_cell.length_b   1.000
_cell.length_c   1.000
_cell.angle_alpha   90.00
_cell.angle_beta   90.00
_cell.angle_gamma   90.00
#
_symmetry.space_group_name_H-M   'P 1'
#
loop_
_entity.id
_entity.type
_entity.pdbx_description
1 polymer ?
#
loop_
_entity_poly.entity_id
_entity_poly.type
_entity_poly.pdbx_seq_one_letter_code
_entity_poly.pdbx_strand_id
1 'polypeptide(L)'
;MTCRPMRRGGSTRSPVVAGVLGARVWVVIAPPSVAPRAGRGTIAHVDSPTPPTRPVLLWALLCLALGIAAVVTGVLRYDALPEHYPTHFGFSGEPDAFGTKSWGTVLGPLVIGQLSALVIFAITLAIPGKGAGTRAPLAALGCAIGGGVSLMCLSGYIADDAVPSPWVLWAFLAVTLATTVWLVVVSVRTGRRDLADDPDREHWHLGGLVYANPDDPDVLVSKRMGLGTTINFGRPLGWAVLALILVPVAILVVLVTVTT
;
A
#
# COMPACT_ATOMS: atom_id res chain seq x y z
N MET A 1 -63.50 -35.33 36.65
CA MET A 1 -62.15 -35.28 37.27
C MET A 1 -61.35 -34.19 36.60
N THR A 2 -61.01 -33.17 37.37
CA THR A 2 -60.17 -32.03 37.01
C THR A 2 -58.69 -32.41 37.14
N CYS A 3 -57.85 -32.09 36.16
CA CYS A 3 -56.41 -31.97 36.36
C CYS A 3 -55.85 -30.82 35.51
N ARG A 4 -55.34 -29.81 36.22
CA ARG A 4 -54.56 -28.67 35.72
C ARG A 4 -53.07 -29.07 35.54
N PRO A 5 -52.25 -28.23 34.88
CA PRO A 5 -51.06 -28.65 34.14
C PRO A 5 -49.82 -28.82 35.03
N MET A 6 -48.93 -29.74 34.65
CA MET A 6 -47.60 -29.86 35.23
C MET A 6 -46.57 -29.17 34.32
N ARG A 7 -46.13 -27.96 34.71
CA ARG A 7 -44.87 -27.39 34.22
C ARG A 7 -43.73 -28.26 34.75
N ARG A 8 -43.01 -28.95 33.86
CA ARG A 8 -41.65 -29.41 34.16
C ARG A 8 -40.67 -28.47 33.46
N GLY A 9 -39.83 -27.82 34.27
CA GLY A 9 -38.71 -27.02 33.81
C GLY A 9 -37.75 -27.87 32.99
N GLY A 10 -37.54 -27.47 31.74
CA GLY A 10 -36.49 -27.99 30.88
C GLY A 10 -35.56 -26.82 30.53
N SER A 11 -34.39 -26.81 31.18
CA SER A 11 -33.16 -26.10 30.81
C SER A 11 -33.17 -25.43 29.42
N THR A 12 -33.19 -24.10 29.38
CA THR A 12 -32.80 -23.30 28.21
C THR A 12 -31.29 -23.42 27.98
N ARG A 13 -30.84 -24.47 27.30
CA ARG A 13 -29.51 -24.49 26.68
C ARG A 13 -29.71 -24.36 25.18
N SER A 14 -29.43 -23.17 24.67
CA SER A 14 -29.30 -22.91 23.24
C SER A 14 -28.27 -23.88 22.64
N PRO A 15 -28.56 -24.59 21.54
CA PRO A 15 -27.52 -25.33 20.85
C PRO A 15 -26.61 -24.32 20.13
N VAL A 16 -25.47 -23.99 20.76
CA VAL A 16 -24.37 -23.34 20.05
C VAL A 16 -23.68 -24.42 19.25
N VAL A 17 -23.92 -24.48 17.95
CA VAL A 17 -23.13 -25.31 17.05
C VAL A 17 -21.96 -24.45 16.57
N ALA A 18 -20.81 -24.63 17.21
CA ALA A 18 -19.55 -24.07 16.75
C ALA A 18 -18.86 -25.11 15.84
N GLY A 19 -18.75 -24.81 14.55
CA GLY A 19 -17.93 -25.56 13.63
C GLY A 19 -16.58 -24.87 13.45
N VAL A 20 -15.48 -25.58 13.73
CA VAL A 20 -14.12 -25.11 13.47
C VAL A 20 -13.61 -25.80 12.20
N LEU A 21 -13.31 -25.02 11.17
CA LEU A 21 -12.59 -25.48 9.98
C LEU A 21 -11.46 -24.47 9.70
N GLY A 22 -10.25 -24.81 10.18
CA GLY A 22 -9.10 -23.91 10.16
C GLY A 22 -9.22 -22.73 11.14
N ALA A 23 -8.66 -21.57 10.78
CA ALA A 23 -8.60 -20.36 11.63
C ALA A 23 -9.90 -19.52 11.66
N ARG A 24 -11.04 -20.09 11.27
CA ARG A 24 -12.35 -19.41 11.27
C ARG A 24 -13.32 -20.13 12.18
N VAL A 25 -13.90 -19.38 13.12
CA VAL A 25 -14.99 -19.85 14.01
C VAL A 25 -16.30 -19.32 13.45
N TRP A 26 -17.24 -20.23 13.18
CA TRP A 26 -18.62 -19.86 12.85
C TRP A 26 -19.48 -20.05 14.08
N VAL A 27 -20.12 -18.96 14.55
CA VAL A 27 -21.12 -19.02 15.61
C VAL A 27 -22.48 -18.81 14.95
N VAL A 28 -23.25 -19.89 14.81
CA VAL A 28 -24.64 -19.81 14.40
C VAL A 28 -25.49 -19.67 15.66
N ILE A 29 -25.97 -18.46 15.94
CA ILE A 29 -26.96 -18.22 16.99
C ILE A 29 -28.34 -18.38 16.36
N ALA A 30 -28.96 -19.55 16.52
CA ALA A 30 -30.36 -19.71 16.21
C ALA A 30 -31.20 -18.98 17.29
N PRO A 31 -32.05 -18.00 16.95
CA PRO A 31 -32.93 -17.39 17.94
C PRO A 31 -33.93 -18.42 18.48
N PRO A 32 -34.29 -18.36 19.78
CA PRO A 32 -35.28 -19.27 20.33
C PRO A 32 -36.65 -18.95 19.69
N SER A 33 -37.29 -19.97 19.16
CA SER A 33 -38.67 -19.97 18.62
C SER A 33 -38.95 -18.98 17.49
N VAL A 34 -38.73 -19.40 16.24
CA VAL A 34 -39.43 -18.81 15.09
C VAL A 34 -40.71 -19.61 14.87
N ALA A 35 -41.87 -18.98 15.08
CA ALA A 35 -43.17 -19.52 14.69
C ALA A 35 -43.21 -19.75 13.16
N PRO A 36 -43.99 -20.70 12.61
CA PRO A 36 -43.88 -21.15 11.22
C PRO A 36 -44.29 -20.13 10.12
N ARG A 37 -44.40 -18.84 10.43
CA ARG A 37 -44.94 -17.81 9.52
C ARG A 37 -44.27 -16.43 9.61
N ALA A 38 -42.98 -16.35 9.91
CA ALA A 38 -42.23 -15.09 9.82
C ALA A 38 -41.42 -15.03 8.52
N GLY A 39 -41.68 -14.03 7.69
CA GLY A 39 -40.98 -13.79 6.43
C GLY A 39 -39.47 -13.58 6.63
N ARG A 40 -38.69 -14.06 5.64
CA ARG A 40 -37.26 -13.83 5.41
C ARG A 40 -36.43 -13.51 6.66
N GLY A 41 -35.76 -14.53 7.19
CA GLY A 41 -34.72 -14.36 8.19
C GLY A 41 -33.74 -13.26 7.78
N THR A 42 -33.56 -12.26 8.64
CA THR A 42 -32.59 -11.20 8.45
C THR A 42 -31.20 -11.82 8.65
N ILE A 43 -30.42 -11.92 7.57
CA ILE A 43 -28.98 -12.19 7.70
C ILE A 43 -28.40 -10.93 8.36
N ALA A 44 -28.07 -11.02 9.65
CA ALA A 44 -27.26 -10.00 10.28
C ALA A 44 -25.89 -10.01 9.58
N HIS A 45 -25.56 -8.92 8.89
CA HIS A 45 -24.23 -8.72 8.32
C HIS A 45 -23.24 -8.68 9.48
N VAL A 46 -22.54 -9.78 9.71
CA VAL A 46 -21.40 -9.79 10.64
C VAL A 46 -20.28 -9.08 9.91
N ASP A 47 -19.96 -7.86 10.35
CA ASP A 47 -18.80 -7.15 9.83
C ASP A 47 -17.59 -8.06 9.94
N SER A 48 -16.97 -8.34 8.80
CA SER A 48 -15.71 -9.07 8.78
C SER A 48 -14.72 -8.26 9.60
N PRO A 49 -13.96 -8.88 10.53
CA PRO A 49 -13.03 -8.14 11.38
C PRO A 49 -12.13 -7.29 10.51
N THR A 50 -12.04 -6.00 10.83
CA THR A 50 -11.19 -5.07 10.09
C THR A 50 -9.77 -5.65 10.05
N PRO A 51 -9.20 -5.87 8.87
CA PRO A 51 -7.87 -6.46 8.76
C PRO A 51 -6.84 -5.62 9.52
N PRO A 52 -5.89 -6.26 10.22
CA PRO A 52 -5.04 -5.58 11.19
C PRO A 52 -4.14 -4.54 10.52
N THR A 53 -4.06 -3.34 11.09
CA THR A 53 -3.16 -2.25 10.69
C THR A 53 -1.75 -2.41 11.24
N ARG A 54 -1.53 -3.35 12.16
CA ARG A 54 -0.24 -3.63 12.81
C ARG A 54 0.95 -3.73 11.83
N PRO A 55 0.85 -4.41 10.67
CA PRO A 55 1.97 -4.45 9.72
C PRO A 55 2.37 -3.07 9.22
N VAL A 56 1.40 -2.19 8.96
CA VAL A 56 1.64 -0.82 8.48
C VAL A 56 2.42 -0.02 9.53
N LEU A 57 2.00 -0.12 10.80
CA LEU A 57 2.66 0.56 11.90
C LEU A 57 4.08 0.07 12.12
N LEU A 58 4.34 -1.24 11.98
CA LEU A 58 5.70 -1.79 12.12
C LEU A 58 6.65 -1.27 11.02
N TRP A 59 6.19 -1.23 9.77
CA TRP A 59 6.97 -0.63 8.67
C TRP A 59 7.18 0.87 8.86
N ALA A 60 6.16 1.60 9.33
CA ALA A 60 6.29 3.02 9.63
C ALA A 60 7.30 3.28 10.77
N LEU A 61 7.25 2.50 11.85
CA LEU A 61 8.20 2.61 12.95
C LEU A 61 9.64 2.32 12.50
N LEU A 62 9.84 1.28 11.67
CA LEU A 62 11.15 1.00 11.09
C LEU A 62 11.65 2.18 10.22
N CYS A 63 10.79 2.69 9.33
CA CYS A 63 11.12 3.84 8.47
C CYS A 63 11.51 5.08 9.30
N LEU A 64 10.74 5.38 10.35
CA LEU A 64 11.01 6.51 11.25
C LEU A 64 12.27 6.31 12.08
N ALA A 65 12.52 5.09 12.57
CA ALA A 65 13.74 4.79 13.31
C ALA A 65 14.99 5.00 12.43
N LEU A 66 14.96 4.54 11.17
CA LEU A 66 16.03 4.80 10.20
C LEU A 66 16.18 6.30 9.91
N GLY A 67 15.07 7.02 9.78
CA GLY A 67 15.08 8.48 9.60
C GLY A 67 15.71 9.22 10.77
N ILE A 68 15.32 8.87 12.00
CA ILE A 68 15.88 9.46 13.22
C ILE A 68 17.38 9.17 13.31
N ALA A 69 17.80 7.93 13.05
CA ALA A 69 19.22 7.59 13.02
C ALA A 69 20.00 8.44 12.00
N ALA A 70 19.47 8.59 10.78
CA ALA A 70 20.08 9.42 9.75
C ALA A 70 20.13 10.91 10.15
N VAL A 71 19.06 11.47 10.72
CA VAL A 71 19.05 12.87 11.22
C VAL A 71 20.10 13.05 12.30
N VAL A 72 20.12 12.18 13.31
CA VAL A 72 21.06 12.27 14.43
C VAL A 72 22.49 12.20 13.92
N THR A 73 22.82 11.22 13.07
CA THR A 73 24.17 11.11 12.50
C THR A 73 24.52 12.30 11.62
N GLY A 74 23.60 12.76 10.76
CA GLY A 74 23.82 13.91 9.88
C GLY A 74 24.09 15.19 10.66
N VAL A 75 23.38 15.43 11.76
CA VAL A 75 23.61 16.57 12.66
C VAL A 75 24.95 16.44 13.39
N LEU A 76 25.27 15.26 13.93
CA LEU A 76 26.52 15.03 14.67
C LEU A 76 27.77 15.07 13.78
N ARG A 77 27.64 14.73 12.49
CA ARG A 77 28.74 14.71 11.53
C ARG A 77 28.80 15.94 10.63
N TYR A 78 27.84 16.86 10.73
CA TYR A 78 27.67 17.98 9.82
C TYR A 78 28.97 18.78 9.58
N ASP A 79 29.68 19.12 10.66
CA ASP A 79 30.91 19.91 10.58
C ASP A 79 32.06 19.17 9.88
N ALA A 80 32.06 17.84 9.94
CA ALA A 80 33.07 16.99 9.30
C ALA A 80 32.80 16.74 7.81
N LEU A 81 31.59 17.04 7.31
CA LEU A 81 31.24 16.85 5.91
C LEU A 81 31.96 17.89 5.01
N PRO A 82 32.32 17.52 3.77
CA PRO A 82 33.04 18.41 2.86
C PRO A 82 32.19 19.62 2.46
N GLU A 83 32.85 20.77 2.23
CA GLU A 83 32.17 22.00 1.75
C GLU A 83 31.60 21.84 0.34
N HIS A 84 32.28 21.03 -0.50
CA HIS A 84 31.77 20.57 -1.79
C HIS A 84 31.05 19.24 -1.59
N TYR A 85 29.74 19.31 -1.42
CA TYR A 85 28.92 18.16 -1.03
C TYR A 85 28.32 17.48 -2.28
N PRO A 86 28.39 16.15 -2.42
CA PRO A 86 27.81 15.45 -3.55
C PRO A 86 26.28 15.51 -3.52
N THR A 87 25.66 15.90 -4.63
CA THR A 87 24.21 16.10 -4.74
C THR A 87 23.54 15.16 -5.75
N HIS A 88 24.30 14.58 -6.66
CA HIS A 88 23.84 13.58 -7.62
C HIS A 88 24.91 12.51 -7.84
N PHE A 89 24.47 11.31 -8.19
CA PHE A 89 25.31 10.15 -8.40
C PHE A 89 24.93 9.47 -9.71
N GLY A 90 25.95 9.11 -10.50
CA GLY A 90 25.78 8.37 -11.74
C GLY A 90 25.45 6.89 -11.48
N PHE A 91 25.25 6.14 -12.55
CA PHE A 91 24.91 4.71 -12.48
C PHE A 91 26.00 3.83 -11.83
N SER A 92 27.26 4.26 -11.87
CA SER A 92 28.38 3.60 -11.20
C SER A 92 28.38 3.79 -9.67
N GLY A 93 27.53 4.70 -9.14
CA GLY A 93 27.56 5.10 -7.74
C GLY A 93 28.56 6.22 -7.43
N GLU A 94 29.28 6.72 -8.43
CA GLU A 94 30.19 7.85 -8.30
C GLU A 94 29.42 9.19 -8.37
N PRO A 95 29.81 10.21 -7.59
CA PRO A 95 29.23 11.53 -7.71
C PRO A 95 29.52 12.18 -9.07
N ASP A 96 28.51 12.75 -9.70
CA ASP A 96 28.62 13.47 -10.98
C ASP A 96 28.08 14.92 -10.91
N ALA A 97 27.47 15.31 -9.77
CA ALA A 97 27.14 16.70 -9.47
C ALA A 97 27.39 17.03 -7.99
N PHE A 98 27.82 18.27 -7.74
CA PHE A 98 28.15 18.78 -6.42
C PHE A 98 27.46 20.12 -6.16
N GLY A 99 27.19 20.38 -4.88
CA GLY A 99 26.65 21.64 -4.39
C GLY A 99 27.41 22.15 -3.18
N THR A 100 27.04 23.34 -2.69
CA THR A 100 27.57 23.89 -1.45
C THR A 100 26.96 23.20 -0.23
N LYS A 101 27.76 22.92 0.80
CA LYS A 101 27.28 22.36 2.06
C LYS A 101 26.33 23.35 2.74
N SER A 102 25.15 22.85 3.07
CA SER A 102 24.12 23.54 3.85
C SER A 102 23.21 22.50 4.49
N TRP A 103 22.45 22.90 5.51
CA TRP A 103 21.43 22.01 6.09
C TRP A 103 20.43 21.51 5.05
N GLY A 104 20.08 22.36 4.08
CA GLY A 104 19.16 21.99 3.00
C GLY A 104 19.75 20.96 2.04
N THR A 105 21.01 21.11 1.65
CA THR A 105 21.67 20.16 0.74
C THR A 105 22.00 18.82 1.43
N VAL A 106 22.39 18.86 2.71
CA VAL A 106 22.74 17.66 3.48
C VAL A 106 21.49 16.87 3.91
N LEU A 107 20.47 17.52 4.49
CA LEU A 107 19.28 16.86 5.03
C LEU A 107 18.08 16.82 4.07
N GLY A 108 18.11 17.60 2.98
CA GLY A 108 17.00 17.70 2.02
C GLY A 108 16.55 16.36 1.45
N PRO A 109 17.45 15.50 0.93
CA PRO A 109 17.07 14.18 0.42
C PRO A 109 16.38 13.31 1.48
N LEU A 110 16.89 13.33 2.72
CA LEU A 110 16.30 12.61 3.85
C LEU A 110 14.87 13.07 4.14
N VAL A 111 14.64 14.39 4.17
CA VAL A 111 13.31 14.98 4.39
C VAL A 111 12.34 14.56 3.28
N ILE A 112 12.76 14.66 2.01
CA ILE A 112 11.94 14.27 0.86
C ILE A 112 11.58 12.78 0.92
N GLY A 113 12.56 11.92 1.22
CA GLY A 113 12.36 10.48 1.36
C GLY A 113 11.35 10.14 2.47
N GLN A 114 11.48 10.76 3.64
CA GLN A 114 10.58 10.53 4.76
C GLN A 114 9.17 11.08 4.52
N LEU A 115 9.03 12.28 3.95
CA LEU A 115 7.72 12.82 3.57
C LEU A 115 7.01 11.93 2.55
N SER A 116 7.74 11.43 1.55
CA SER A 116 7.21 10.49 0.56
C SER A 116 6.69 9.20 1.23
N ALA A 117 7.43 8.64 2.17
CA ALA A 117 7.01 7.47 2.93
C ALA A 117 5.78 7.75 3.80
N LEU A 118 5.72 8.89 4.49
CA LEU A 118 4.57 9.29 5.31
C LEU A 118 3.28 9.39 4.48
N VAL A 119 3.35 9.96 3.27
CA VAL A 119 2.21 9.99 2.35
C VAL A 119 1.77 8.58 1.97
N ILE A 120 2.71 7.67 1.67
CA ILE A 120 2.39 6.27 1.36
C ILE A 120 1.75 5.58 2.57
N PHE A 121 2.26 5.77 3.79
CA PHE A 121 1.65 5.20 5.00
C PHE A 121 0.24 5.75 5.25
N ALA A 122 0.03 7.06 5.05
CA ALA A 122 -1.29 7.67 5.18
C ALA A 122 -2.29 7.07 4.17
N ILE A 123 -1.90 6.96 2.90
CA ILE A 123 -2.71 6.31 1.87
C ILE A 123 -2.99 4.86 2.26
N THR A 124 -1.98 4.14 2.75
CA THR A 124 -2.09 2.74 3.16
C THR A 124 -3.10 2.53 4.29
N LEU A 125 -3.11 3.43 5.28
CA LEU A 125 -4.06 3.40 6.39
C LEU A 125 -5.49 3.72 5.93
N ALA A 126 -5.65 4.53 4.88
CA ALA A 126 -6.94 4.88 4.30
C ALA A 126 -7.53 3.78 3.39
N ILE A 127 -6.78 2.72 3.07
CA ILE A 127 -7.26 1.62 2.22
C ILE A 127 -8.45 0.92 2.89
N PRO A 128 -9.62 0.79 2.22
CA PRO A 128 -10.80 0.14 2.79
C PRO A 128 -10.63 -1.38 2.91
N GLY A 129 -11.54 -2.04 3.64
CA GLY A 129 -11.45 -3.47 3.97
C GLY A 129 -11.25 -4.40 2.77
N LYS A 130 -11.90 -4.13 1.64
CA LYS A 130 -11.74 -4.91 0.40
C LYS A 130 -10.31 -4.88 -0.15
N GLY A 131 -9.62 -3.74 -0.05
CA GLY A 131 -8.24 -3.58 -0.52
C GLY A 131 -7.17 -3.97 0.49
N ALA A 132 -7.55 -4.42 1.69
CA ALA A 132 -6.63 -4.49 2.83
C ALA A 132 -5.45 -5.47 2.66
N GLY A 133 -5.56 -6.46 1.78
CA GLY A 133 -4.46 -7.36 1.44
C GLY A 133 -3.23 -6.63 0.88
N THR A 134 -3.43 -5.46 0.26
CA THR A 134 -2.34 -4.63 -0.30
C THR A 134 -1.63 -3.75 0.74
N ARG A 135 -2.17 -3.64 1.96
CA ARG A 135 -1.61 -2.72 2.97
C ARG A 135 -0.18 -3.07 3.37
N ALA A 136 0.10 -4.35 3.59
CA ALA A 136 1.43 -4.79 3.99
C ALA A 136 2.50 -4.53 2.92
N PRO A 137 2.33 -4.96 1.65
CA PRO A 137 3.33 -4.66 0.62
C PRO A 137 3.44 -3.17 0.30
N LEU A 138 2.34 -2.40 0.37
CA LEU A 138 2.40 -0.95 0.14
C LEU A 138 3.14 -0.22 1.26
N ALA A 139 2.91 -0.61 2.53
CA ALA A 139 3.68 -0.09 3.66
C ALA A 139 5.17 -0.47 3.56
N ALA A 140 5.47 -1.70 3.14
CA ALA A 140 6.85 -2.13 2.90
C ALA A 140 7.52 -1.32 1.79
N LEU A 141 6.79 -1.00 0.71
CA LEU A 141 7.28 -0.11 -0.35
C LEU A 141 7.53 1.31 0.17
N GLY A 142 6.63 1.87 0.98
CA GLY A 142 6.84 3.16 1.64
C GLY A 142 8.11 3.16 2.52
N CYS A 143 8.32 2.12 3.31
CA CYS A 143 9.54 1.93 4.10
C CYS A 143 10.79 1.72 3.24
N ALA A 144 10.69 0.99 2.12
CA ALA A 144 11.80 0.80 1.19
C ALA A 144 12.24 2.14 0.59
N ILE A 145 11.29 3.00 0.22
CA ILE A 145 11.56 4.34 -0.32
C ILE A 145 12.16 5.24 0.77
N GLY A 146 11.42 5.54 1.84
CA GLY A 146 11.89 6.51 2.85
C GLY A 146 13.01 5.99 3.74
N GLY A 147 12.92 4.75 4.19
CA GLY A 147 13.96 4.10 4.98
C GLY A 147 15.22 3.80 4.15
N GLY A 148 15.06 3.43 2.88
CA GLY A 148 16.19 3.25 1.96
C GLY A 148 16.93 4.54 1.67
N VAL A 149 16.23 5.65 1.43
CA VAL A 149 16.85 6.99 1.34
C VAL A 149 17.55 7.35 2.65
N SER A 150 16.97 7.00 3.80
CA SER A 150 17.61 7.24 5.11
C SER A 150 18.91 6.46 5.27
N LEU A 151 18.95 5.20 4.82
CA LEU A 151 20.17 4.40 4.80
C LEU A 151 21.23 4.95 3.83
N MET A 152 20.81 5.50 2.69
CA MET A 152 21.71 6.15 1.75
C MET A 152 22.34 7.42 2.35
N CYS A 153 21.54 8.27 2.98
CA CYS A 153 22.02 9.43 3.70
C CYS A 153 22.95 9.03 4.85
N LEU A 154 22.55 8.04 5.66
CA LEU A 154 23.37 7.54 6.76
C LEU A 154 24.73 7.02 6.28
N SER A 155 24.74 6.25 5.19
CA SER A 155 25.95 5.78 4.52
C SER A 155 26.86 6.92 4.07
N GLY A 156 26.31 8.02 3.53
CA GLY A 156 27.09 9.20 3.18
C GLY A 156 27.63 9.92 4.41
N TYR A 157 26.83 10.13 5.46
CA TYR A 157 27.25 10.89 6.64
C TYR A 157 28.39 10.25 7.44
N ILE A 158 28.52 8.93 7.36
CA ILE A 158 29.62 8.20 8.02
C ILE A 158 30.88 8.11 7.14
N ALA A 159 30.78 8.39 5.84
CA ALA A 159 31.92 8.42 4.93
C ALA A 159 32.63 9.78 5.03
N ASP A 160 33.96 9.79 5.01
CA ASP A 160 34.74 11.02 5.16
C ASP A 160 34.63 11.95 3.94
N ASP A 161 34.36 11.40 2.76
CA ASP A 161 34.13 12.11 1.50
C ASP A 161 32.64 12.39 1.22
N ALA A 162 31.76 12.00 2.16
CA ALA A 162 30.30 12.02 2.00
C ALA A 162 29.77 11.19 0.82
N VAL A 163 30.57 10.25 0.27
CA VAL A 163 30.16 9.36 -0.82
C VAL A 163 29.59 8.07 -0.23
N PRO A 164 28.28 7.78 -0.43
CA PRO A 164 27.70 6.54 0.03
C PRO A 164 28.34 5.34 -0.69
N SER A 165 28.42 4.19 -0.01
CA SER A 165 28.90 2.97 -0.66
C SER A 165 27.98 2.59 -1.84
N PRO A 166 28.51 2.29 -3.04
CA PRO A 166 27.70 1.96 -4.22
C PRO A 166 26.72 0.79 -3.98
N TRP A 167 27.09 -0.15 -3.12
CA TRP A 167 26.22 -1.28 -2.79
C TRP A 167 24.93 -0.88 -2.09
N VAL A 168 24.92 0.24 -1.36
CA VAL A 168 23.72 0.72 -0.67
C VAL A 168 22.70 1.24 -1.69
N LEU A 169 23.16 1.86 -2.80
CA LEU A 169 22.29 2.23 -3.92
C LEU A 169 21.67 0.98 -4.56
N TRP A 170 22.49 -0.03 -4.87
CA TRP A 170 21.99 -1.27 -5.46
C TRP A 170 21.03 -2.03 -4.54
N ALA A 171 21.32 -2.07 -3.24
CA ALA A 171 20.43 -2.66 -2.25
C ALA A 171 19.11 -1.89 -2.16
N PHE A 172 19.15 -0.55 -2.16
CA PHE A 172 17.95 0.29 -2.19
C PHE A 172 17.08 0.01 -3.42
N LEU A 173 17.67 -0.02 -4.61
CA LEU A 173 16.96 -0.30 -5.86
C LEU A 173 16.38 -1.72 -5.86
N ALA A 174 17.15 -2.72 -5.41
CA ALA A 174 16.71 -4.10 -5.35
C ALA A 174 15.55 -4.30 -4.36
N VAL A 175 15.61 -3.70 -3.17
CA VAL A 175 14.54 -3.79 -2.16
C VAL A 175 13.29 -3.05 -2.63
N THR A 176 13.44 -1.88 -3.27
CA THR A 176 12.32 -1.13 -3.86
C THR A 176 11.65 -1.93 -4.98
N LEU A 177 12.43 -2.57 -5.85
CA LEU A 177 11.92 -3.44 -6.89
C LEU A 177 11.20 -4.67 -6.28
N ALA A 178 11.81 -5.33 -5.30
CA ALA A 178 11.24 -6.51 -4.66
C ALA A 178 9.90 -6.21 -3.96
N THR A 179 9.80 -5.08 -3.23
CA THR A 179 8.55 -4.65 -2.59
C THR A 179 7.49 -4.22 -3.61
N THR A 180 7.89 -3.62 -4.73
CA THR A 180 7.00 -3.32 -5.85
C THR A 180 6.48 -4.59 -6.51
N VAL A 181 7.34 -5.56 -6.81
CA VAL A 181 6.94 -6.87 -7.35
C VAL A 181 6.01 -7.58 -6.38
N TRP A 182 6.30 -7.54 -5.09
CA TRP A 182 5.42 -8.11 -4.06
C TRP A 182 4.03 -7.44 -4.05
N LEU A 183 3.97 -6.11 -4.11
CA LEU A 183 2.73 -5.35 -4.23
C LEU A 183 1.94 -5.74 -5.48
N VAL A 184 2.58 -5.82 -6.64
CA VAL A 184 1.96 -6.22 -7.90
C VAL A 184 1.42 -7.65 -7.79
N VAL A 185 2.22 -8.60 -7.30
CA VAL A 185 1.81 -10.00 -7.14
C VAL A 185 0.60 -10.13 -6.22
N VAL A 186 0.59 -9.42 -5.09
CA VAL A 186 -0.56 -9.41 -4.16
C VAL A 186 -1.79 -8.79 -4.82
N SER A 187 -1.61 -7.69 -5.57
CA SER A 187 -2.70 -7.02 -6.29
C SER A 187 -3.30 -7.96 -7.34
N VAL A 188 -2.49 -8.52 -8.23
CA VAL A 188 -2.94 -9.47 -9.28
C VAL A 188 -3.62 -10.70 -8.69
N ARG A 189 -3.09 -11.27 -7.60
CA ARG A 189 -3.71 -12.42 -6.92
C ARG A 189 -5.05 -12.09 -6.30
N THR A 190 -5.19 -10.87 -5.76
CA THR A 190 -6.45 -10.41 -5.17
C THR A 190 -7.48 -10.14 -6.26
N GLY A 191 -7.11 -9.42 -7.32
CA GLY A 191 -8.03 -9.14 -8.42
C GLY A 191 -8.47 -10.37 -9.18
N ARG A 192 -7.61 -11.37 -9.39
CA ARG A 192 -8.04 -12.66 -9.96
C ARG A 192 -9.10 -13.38 -9.11
N ARG A 193 -9.08 -13.20 -7.79
CA ARG A 193 -10.09 -13.79 -6.89
C ARG A 193 -11.38 -12.97 -6.94
N ASP A 194 -11.27 -11.64 -6.86
CA ASP A 194 -12.43 -10.76 -6.83
C ASP A 194 -13.18 -10.73 -8.18
N LEU A 195 -12.47 -10.96 -9.29
CA LEU A 195 -13.02 -11.06 -10.64
C LEU A 195 -13.54 -12.46 -10.98
N ALA A 196 -13.50 -13.44 -10.06
CA ALA A 196 -13.84 -14.82 -10.37
C ALA A 196 -15.25 -14.95 -10.98
N ASP A 197 -16.20 -14.24 -10.38
CA ASP A 197 -17.62 -14.23 -10.72
C ASP A 197 -18.09 -12.89 -11.32
N ASP A 198 -17.15 -12.02 -11.75
CA ASP A 198 -17.49 -10.71 -12.32
C ASP A 198 -17.96 -10.89 -13.79
N PRO A 199 -19.12 -10.33 -14.18
CA PRO A 199 -19.64 -10.47 -15.54
C PRO A 199 -18.73 -9.84 -16.59
N ASP A 200 -17.96 -8.80 -16.23
CA ASP A 200 -17.06 -8.09 -17.14
C ASP A 200 -15.63 -8.66 -17.09
N ARG A 201 -15.42 -9.82 -16.45
CA ARG A 201 -14.08 -10.42 -16.22
C ARG A 201 -13.21 -10.46 -17.47
N GLU A 202 -13.79 -10.73 -18.64
CA GLU A 202 -13.05 -10.82 -19.91
C GLU A 202 -12.39 -9.51 -20.34
N HIS A 203 -12.93 -8.37 -19.90
CA HIS A 203 -12.40 -7.02 -20.14
C HIS A 203 -11.36 -6.59 -19.11
N TRP A 204 -11.12 -7.40 -18.07
CA TRP A 204 -10.11 -7.15 -17.05
C TRP A 204 -8.81 -7.92 -17.36
N HIS A 205 -7.75 -7.19 -17.65
CA HIS A 205 -6.43 -7.73 -17.95
C HIS A 205 -5.48 -7.63 -16.74
N LEU A 206 -4.41 -8.41 -16.80
CA LEU A 206 -3.36 -8.45 -15.75
C LEU A 206 -3.93 -8.68 -14.35
N GLY A 207 -4.96 -9.53 -14.23
CA GLY A 207 -5.61 -9.83 -12.95
C GLY A 207 -6.31 -8.64 -12.31
N GLY A 208 -6.90 -7.74 -13.11
CA GLY A 208 -7.70 -6.62 -12.62
C GLY A 208 -6.96 -5.28 -12.53
N LEU A 209 -5.73 -5.19 -13.07
CA LEU A 209 -4.96 -3.94 -13.08
C LEU A 209 -5.33 -3.03 -14.24
N VAL A 210 -5.77 -3.61 -15.37
CA VAL A 210 -6.09 -2.89 -16.61
C VAL A 210 -7.49 -3.29 -17.05
N TYR A 211 -8.29 -2.31 -17.47
CA TYR A 211 -9.64 -2.52 -17.97
C TYR A 211 -9.76 -1.97 -19.39
N ALA A 212 -10.35 -2.76 -20.30
CA ALA A 212 -10.61 -2.34 -21.66
C ALA A 212 -11.92 -2.95 -22.18
N ASN A 213 -12.96 -2.12 -22.23
CA ASN A 213 -14.26 -2.47 -22.81
C ASN A 213 -14.75 -1.34 -23.73
N PRO A 214 -14.77 -1.53 -25.06
CA PRO A 214 -15.30 -0.54 -25.99
C PRO A 214 -16.80 -0.26 -25.79
N ASP A 215 -17.56 -1.27 -25.38
CA ASP A 215 -19.03 -1.20 -25.25
C ASP A 215 -19.47 -0.47 -23.96
N ASP A 216 -18.62 -0.47 -22.93
CA ASP A 216 -18.86 0.28 -21.68
C ASP A 216 -18.66 1.79 -21.91
N PRO A 217 -19.69 2.65 -21.75
CA PRO A 217 -19.62 4.09 -21.93
C PRO A 217 -18.61 4.81 -21.03
N ASP A 218 -18.31 4.23 -19.87
CA ASP A 218 -17.56 4.91 -18.83
C ASP A 218 -16.06 4.95 -19.14
N VAL A 219 -15.49 6.15 -19.00
CA VAL A 219 -14.05 6.39 -19.15
C VAL A 219 -13.31 6.07 -17.86
N LEU A 220 -13.97 6.30 -16.71
CA LEU A 220 -13.45 6.05 -15.37
C LEU A 220 -14.27 4.96 -14.70
N VAL A 221 -13.68 3.77 -14.58
CA VAL A 221 -14.36 2.57 -14.09
C VAL A 221 -13.84 2.19 -12.70
N SER A 222 -14.74 1.85 -11.79
CA SER A 222 -14.35 1.46 -10.42
C SER A 222 -13.62 0.12 -10.40
N LYS A 223 -12.43 0.08 -9.78
CA LYS A 223 -11.67 -1.18 -9.62
C LYS A 223 -12.38 -2.13 -8.67
N ARG A 224 -12.50 -3.40 -9.07
CA ARG A 224 -13.15 -4.45 -8.27
C ARG A 224 -12.36 -4.83 -7.01
N MET A 225 -11.05 -4.60 -7.02
CA MET A 225 -10.11 -4.84 -5.90
C MET A 225 -10.23 -3.85 -4.74
N GLY A 226 -11.29 -3.03 -4.69
CA GLY A 226 -11.58 -2.12 -3.59
C GLY A 226 -10.68 -0.88 -3.50
N LEU A 227 -9.86 -0.59 -4.51
CA LEU A 227 -8.98 0.57 -4.55
C LEU A 227 -9.12 1.37 -5.85
N GLY A 228 -9.79 2.51 -5.74
CA GLY A 228 -9.78 3.59 -6.72
C GLY A 228 -10.49 3.28 -8.03
N THR A 229 -10.19 4.15 -8.99
CA THR A 229 -10.78 4.15 -10.34
C THR A 229 -9.68 3.83 -11.36
N THR A 230 -10.05 3.18 -12.45
CA THR A 230 -9.16 2.91 -13.59
C THR A 230 -9.68 3.62 -14.83
N ILE A 231 -8.79 3.85 -15.78
CA ILE A 231 -9.16 4.32 -17.11
C ILE A 231 -9.62 3.11 -17.93
N ASN A 232 -10.71 3.26 -18.67
CA ASN A 232 -11.14 2.31 -19.69
C ASN A 232 -10.33 2.53 -20.98
N PHE A 233 -9.39 1.63 -21.26
CA PHE A 233 -8.53 1.70 -22.45
C PHE A 233 -9.20 1.21 -23.73
N GLY A 234 -10.44 0.71 -23.65
CA GLY A 234 -11.28 0.42 -24.82
C GLY A 234 -11.80 1.66 -25.54
N ARG A 235 -11.57 2.87 -24.99
CA ARG A 235 -12.11 4.13 -25.50
C ARG A 235 -11.05 5.15 -25.90
N PRO A 236 -11.25 5.88 -27.02
CA PRO A 236 -10.39 7.00 -27.39
C PRO A 236 -10.28 8.07 -26.31
N LEU A 237 -11.38 8.36 -25.59
CA LEU A 237 -11.36 9.35 -24.50
C LEU A 237 -10.51 8.89 -23.32
N GLY A 238 -10.43 7.58 -23.04
CA GLY A 238 -9.51 7.04 -22.04
C GLY A 238 -8.04 7.32 -22.37
N TRP A 239 -7.66 7.15 -23.63
CA TRP A 239 -6.32 7.54 -24.11
C TRP A 239 -6.08 9.05 -24.05
N ALA A 240 -7.09 9.88 -24.30
CA ALA A 240 -6.99 11.32 -24.15
C ALA A 240 -6.75 11.74 -22.68
N VAL A 241 -7.43 11.09 -21.73
CA VAL A 241 -7.20 11.30 -20.29
C VAL A 241 -5.79 10.88 -19.89
N LEU A 242 -5.31 9.73 -20.38
CA LEU A 242 -3.93 9.30 -20.14
C LEU A 242 -2.93 10.33 -20.71
N ALA A 243 -3.14 10.81 -21.93
CA ALA A 243 -2.30 11.81 -22.56
C ALA A 243 -2.27 13.13 -21.77
N LEU A 244 -3.42 13.59 -21.25
CA LEU A 244 -3.51 14.79 -20.42
C LEU A 244 -2.64 14.70 -19.16
N ILE A 245 -2.45 13.50 -18.61
CA ILE A 245 -1.61 13.27 -17.43
C ILE A 245 -0.12 13.17 -17.82
N LEU A 246 0.20 12.43 -18.87
CA LEU A 246 1.58 12.10 -19.22
C LEU A 246 2.30 13.18 -20.04
N VAL A 247 1.58 13.88 -20.93
CA VAL A 247 2.19 14.87 -21.84
C VAL A 247 2.81 16.06 -21.10
N PRO A 248 2.18 16.68 -20.08
CA PRO A 248 2.81 17.76 -19.34
C PRO A 248 4.11 17.36 -18.65
N VAL A 249 4.16 16.13 -18.10
CA VAL A 249 5.37 15.57 -17.49
C VAL A 249 6.45 15.35 -18.53
N ALA A 250 6.09 14.77 -19.67
CA ALA A 250 7.03 14.58 -20.79
C ALA A 250 7.58 15.91 -21.30
N ILE A 251 6.74 16.94 -21.47
CA ILE A 251 7.15 18.29 -21.85
C ILE A 251 8.12 18.86 -20.81
N LEU A 252 7.80 18.76 -19.51
CA LEU A 252 8.67 19.25 -18.45
C LEU A 252 10.05 18.57 -18.50
N VAL A 253 10.10 17.25 -18.65
CA VAL A 253 11.36 16.49 -18.77
C VAL A 253 12.17 16.99 -19.97
N VAL A 254 11.55 17.11 -21.15
CA VAL A 254 12.22 17.63 -22.34
C VAL A 254 12.76 19.04 -22.11
N LEU A 255 11.95 19.94 -21.56
CA LEU A 255 12.36 21.31 -21.28
C LEU A 255 13.57 21.35 -20.34
N VAL A 256 13.53 20.61 -19.23
CA VAL A 256 14.65 20.53 -18.30
C VAL A 256 15.91 20.02 -19.00
N THR A 257 15.82 18.89 -19.71
CA THR A 257 16.98 18.27 -20.39
C THR A 257 17.58 19.11 -21.52
N VAL A 258 16.80 19.99 -22.14
CA VAL A 258 17.30 20.88 -23.21
C VAL A 258 17.90 22.18 -22.62
N THR A 259 17.53 22.53 -21.38
CA THR A 259 18.02 23.75 -20.69
C THR A 259 19.22 23.54 -19.78
N THR A 260 19.60 22.28 -19.50
CA THR A 260 20.78 21.88 -18.69
C THR A 260 21.90 21.39 -19.57
#